data_AF-A0A9E3UWF5-F1
#
_entry.id   AF-A0A9E3UWF5-F1
#
_cell.length_a   1.000
_cell.length_b   1.000
_cell.length_c   1.000
_cell.angle_alpha   90.00
_cell.angle_beta   90.00
_cell.angle_gamma   90.00
#
_symmetry.space_group_name_H-M   'P 1'
#
loop_
_entity.id
_entity.type
_entity.pdbx_description
1 polymer ?
#
loop_
_entity_poly.entity_id
_entity_poly.type
_entity_poly.pdbx_seq_one_letter_code
_entity_poly.pdbx_strand_id
1 'polypeptide(L)'
;MKNWAVAFHLFAAANGNRFPASLEEAAPHLPEGSMDGILGAFDPDRFEVVYRGAAHAIADPARAILIREKDPFHRPAADTTPEGYYKTYAFADGHTEIKRFDRPADFEAWERDRMAFTDSP
;
A
#
# COMPACT_ATOMS: atom_id res chain seq x y z
N MET A 1 0.49 -7.76 2.50
CA MET A 1 0.92 -6.54 1.77
C MET A 1 2.22 -6.71 0.99
N LYS A 2 3.28 -7.30 1.56
CA LYS A 2 4.59 -7.43 0.87
C LYS A 2 4.51 -8.03 -0.55
N ASN A 3 3.74 -9.09 -0.75
CA ASN A 3 3.61 -9.74 -2.06
C ASN A 3 2.91 -8.83 -3.10
N TRP A 4 2.02 -7.94 -2.66
CA TRP A 4 1.39 -6.94 -3.53
C TRP A 4 2.36 -5.83 -3.93
N ALA A 5 3.19 -5.35 -3.01
CA ALA A 5 4.26 -4.40 -3.35
C ALA A 5 5.19 -4.99 -4.43
N VAL A 6 5.59 -6.26 -4.28
CA VAL A 6 6.39 -6.98 -5.28
C VAL A 6 5.65 -7.10 -6.62
N ALA A 7 4.37 -7.50 -6.61
CA ALA A 7 3.56 -7.64 -7.81
C ALA A 7 3.44 -6.32 -8.59
N PHE A 8 3.31 -5.19 -7.89
CA PHE A 8 3.26 -3.85 -8.50
C PHE A 8 4.55 -3.50 -9.22
N HIS A 9 5.69 -3.83 -8.63
CA HIS A 9 7.00 -3.62 -9.25
C HIS A 9 7.23 -4.53 -10.46
N LEU A 10 6.79 -5.78 -10.38
CA LEU A 10 6.86 -6.72 -11.51
C LEU A 10 5.94 -6.29 -12.66
N PHE A 11 4.74 -5.82 -12.35
CA PHE A 11 3.84 -5.22 -13.34
C PHE A 11 4.50 -4.00 -13.99
N ALA A 12 5.04 -3.07 -13.21
CA ALA A 12 5.67 -1.87 -13.75
C ALA A 12 6.86 -2.20 -14.66
N ALA A 13 7.70 -3.16 -14.29
CA ALA A 13 8.80 -3.62 -15.11
C ALA A 13 8.33 -4.18 -16.48
N ALA A 14 7.17 -4.84 -16.52
CA ALA A 14 6.57 -5.36 -17.74
C ALA A 14 5.77 -4.31 -18.56
N ASN A 15 5.35 -3.20 -17.93
CA ASN A 15 4.41 -2.23 -18.51
C ASN A 15 4.99 -0.82 -18.61
N GLY A 16 6.21 -0.70 -19.13
CA GLY A 16 6.82 0.61 -19.43
C GLY A 16 7.11 1.46 -18.18
N ASN A 17 7.41 0.81 -17.05
CA ASN A 17 7.71 1.42 -15.77
C ASN A 17 6.56 2.27 -15.19
N ARG A 18 5.32 1.79 -15.38
CA ARG A 18 4.09 2.40 -14.82
C ARG A 18 3.42 1.45 -13.84
N PHE A 19 3.01 1.98 -12.69
CA PHE A 19 2.28 1.18 -11.70
C PHE A 19 0.85 0.87 -12.17
N PRO A 20 0.31 -0.30 -11.80
CA PRO A 20 -1.02 -0.71 -12.19
C PRO A 20 -2.10 0.19 -11.59
N ALA A 21 -3.24 0.27 -12.26
CA ALA A 21 -4.38 1.05 -11.79
C ALA A 21 -5.18 0.35 -10.68
N SER A 22 -5.02 -0.97 -10.53
CA SER A 22 -5.74 -1.78 -9.56
C SER A 22 -4.94 -3.00 -9.09
N LEU A 23 -5.43 -3.67 -8.03
CA LEU A 23 -4.85 -4.93 -7.56
C LEU A 23 -5.03 -6.04 -8.60
N GLU A 24 -6.15 -6.06 -9.32
CA GLU A 24 -6.47 -7.07 -10.34
C GLU A 24 -5.47 -7.05 -11.50
N GLU A 25 -5.01 -5.87 -11.92
CA GLU A 25 -3.97 -5.73 -12.95
C GLU A 25 -2.62 -6.31 -12.49
N ALA A 26 -2.30 -6.17 -11.21
CA ALA A 26 -1.07 -6.71 -10.63
C ALA A 26 -1.15 -8.20 -10.26
N ALA A 27 -2.37 -8.76 -10.12
CA ALA A 27 -2.59 -10.11 -9.62
C ALA A 27 -1.81 -11.21 -10.38
N PRO A 28 -1.68 -11.17 -11.73
CA PRO A 28 -0.87 -12.15 -12.47
C PRO A 28 0.62 -12.16 -12.11
N HIS A 29 1.10 -11.09 -11.47
CA HIS A 29 2.50 -10.94 -11.04
C HIS A 29 2.73 -11.30 -9.57
N LEU A 30 1.72 -11.82 -8.87
CA LEU A 30 1.90 -12.34 -7.51
C LEU A 30 2.85 -13.56 -7.52
N PRO A 31 3.80 -13.66 -6.58
CA PRO A 31 4.64 -14.85 -6.47
C PRO A 31 3.81 -16.13 -6.29
N GLU A 32 4.25 -17.23 -6.91
CA GLU A 32 3.61 -18.55 -6.74
C GLU A 32 3.44 -18.91 -5.25
N GLY A 33 2.29 -19.49 -4.88
CA GLY A 33 1.93 -19.78 -3.48
C GLY A 33 1.46 -18.57 -2.67
N SER A 34 1.52 -17.35 -3.21
CA SER A 34 0.93 -16.17 -2.55
C SER A 34 -0.59 -16.25 -2.51
N MET A 35 -1.22 -16.83 -3.54
CA MET A 35 -2.68 -16.96 -3.62
C MET A 35 -3.25 -17.92 -2.58
N ASP A 36 -2.52 -18.97 -2.23
CA ASP A 36 -2.96 -19.97 -1.23
C ASP A 36 -3.02 -19.39 0.20
N GLY A 37 -2.25 -18.34 0.50
CA GLY A 37 -2.34 -17.57 1.74
C GLY A 37 -3.23 -16.32 1.67
N ILE A 38 -3.52 -15.82 0.46
CA ILE A 38 -4.33 -14.61 0.20
C ILE A 38 -5.82 -14.95 0.23
N LEU A 39 -6.24 -16.10 -0.32
CA LEU A 39 -7.66 -16.47 -0.47
C LEU A 39 -8.42 -16.65 0.85
N GLY A 40 -7.74 -16.69 2.01
CA GLY A 40 -8.38 -16.74 3.34
C GLY A 40 -8.13 -15.54 4.26
N ALA A 41 -7.12 -14.70 3.98
CA ALA A 41 -6.65 -13.68 4.94
C ALA A 41 -6.45 -12.27 4.35
N PHE A 42 -6.35 -12.15 3.02
CA PHE A 42 -6.23 -10.86 2.36
C PHE A 42 -7.53 -10.57 1.62
N ASP A 43 -8.29 -9.61 2.15
CA ASP A 43 -9.47 -9.08 1.52
C ASP A 43 -9.06 -7.88 0.64
N PRO A 44 -9.07 -7.99 -0.70
CA PRO A 44 -8.70 -6.90 -1.59
C PRO A 44 -9.62 -5.68 -1.42
N ASP A 45 -10.86 -5.86 -0.96
CA ASP A 45 -11.80 -4.75 -0.76
C ASP A 45 -11.39 -3.85 0.41
N ARG A 46 -10.50 -4.31 1.30
CA ARG A 46 -9.92 -3.48 2.36
C ARG A 46 -8.87 -2.51 1.87
N PHE A 47 -8.37 -2.67 0.65
CA PHE A 47 -7.24 -1.90 0.14
C PHE A 47 -7.62 -1.10 -1.10
N GLU A 48 -6.88 -0.01 -1.34
CA GLU A 48 -7.01 0.78 -2.56
C GLU A 48 -5.64 1.18 -3.09
N VAL A 49 -5.57 1.33 -4.42
CA VAL A 49 -4.42 1.88 -5.13
C VAL A 49 -4.55 3.39 -5.18
N VAL A 50 -3.55 4.12 -4.68
CA VAL A 50 -3.55 5.59 -4.64
C VAL A 50 -2.61 6.23 -5.66
N TYR A 51 -1.78 5.44 -6.33
CA TYR A 51 -0.91 5.89 -7.41
C TYR A 51 -0.84 4.89 -8.57
N ARG A 52 -0.96 5.40 -9.79
CA ARG A 52 -0.98 4.64 -11.07
C ARG A 52 -0.12 5.28 -12.16
N GLY A 53 0.79 6.16 -11.75
CA GLY A 53 1.66 6.91 -12.64
C GLY A 53 2.95 6.15 -12.98
N ALA A 54 3.86 6.84 -13.66
CA ALA A 54 5.17 6.29 -13.94
C ALA A 54 6.04 6.28 -12.68
N ALA A 55 6.81 5.21 -12.46
CA ALA A 55 7.66 5.10 -11.27
C ALA A 55 8.72 6.22 -11.21
N HIS A 56 9.19 6.68 -12.37
CA HIS A 56 10.17 7.78 -12.46
C HIS A 56 9.60 9.17 -12.12
N ALA A 57 8.27 9.33 -12.06
CA ALA A 57 7.64 10.59 -11.66
C ALA A 57 7.53 10.73 -10.14
N ILE A 58 7.94 9.71 -9.37
CA ILE A 58 7.97 9.73 -7.92
C ILE A 58 9.31 10.27 -7.44
N ALA A 59 9.30 11.46 -6.84
CA ALA A 59 10.51 12.11 -6.33
C ALA A 59 11.14 11.39 -5.12
N ASP A 60 10.32 10.83 -4.23
CA ASP A 60 10.77 10.07 -3.06
C ASP A 60 10.00 8.74 -2.94
N PRO A 61 10.52 7.65 -3.55
CA PRO A 61 9.87 6.35 -3.54
C PRO A 61 9.67 5.75 -2.15
N ALA A 62 10.53 6.07 -1.19
CA ALA A 62 10.42 5.58 0.19
C ALA A 62 9.31 6.29 0.99
N ARG A 63 8.79 7.42 0.49
CA ARG A 63 7.66 8.14 1.12
C ARG A 63 6.36 7.98 0.37
N ALA A 64 6.41 7.68 -0.92
CA ALA A 64 5.25 7.59 -1.78
C ALA A 64 4.44 6.31 -1.53
N ILE A 65 3.17 6.45 -1.17
CA ILE A 65 2.26 5.31 -0.98
C ILE A 65 1.75 4.84 -2.35
N LEU A 66 1.78 3.54 -2.61
CA LEU A 66 1.13 2.92 -3.76
C LEU A 66 -0.22 2.32 -3.39
N ILE A 67 -0.27 1.64 -2.24
CA ILE A 67 -1.45 0.91 -1.74
C ILE A 67 -1.65 1.25 -0.27
N ARG A 68 -2.89 1.52 0.13
CA ARG A 68 -3.27 1.70 1.55
C ARG A 68 -4.49 0.86 1.91
N GLU A 69 -4.64 0.49 3.18
CA GLU A 69 -5.96 0.13 3.70
C GLU A 69 -6.91 1.33 3.54
N LYS A 70 -8.19 1.09 3.27
CA LYS A 70 -9.21 2.15 3.19
C LYS A 70 -9.46 2.72 4.60
N ASP A 71 -9.83 1.84 5.51
CA ASP A 71 -10.19 2.19 6.89
C ASP A 71 -9.14 1.70 7.90
N PRO A 72 -8.87 2.48 8.97
CA PRO A 72 -8.06 2.01 10.08
C PRO A 72 -8.81 0.97 10.91
N PHE A 73 -8.10 -0.08 11.35
CA PHE A 73 -8.64 -1.01 12.33
C PHE A 73 -8.21 -0.62 13.75
N HIS A 74 -9.16 -0.69 14.67
CA HIS A 74 -8.92 -0.46 16.10
C HIS A 74 -8.30 -1.70 16.73
N ARG A 75 -7.22 -1.51 17.49
CA ARG A 75 -6.65 -2.53 18.37
C ARG A 75 -6.77 -2.04 19.82
N PRO A 76 -7.55 -2.73 20.67
CA PRO A 76 -7.60 -2.46 22.10
C PRO A 76 -6.21 -2.62 22.75
N ALA A 77 -6.03 -1.97 23.90
CA ALA A 77 -4.82 -2.17 24.70
C ALA A 77 -4.63 -3.66 25.05
N ALA A 78 -3.40 -4.16 24.91
CA ALA A 78 -3.02 -5.53 25.24
C ALA A 78 -1.55 -5.60 25.67
N ASP A 79 -1.27 -6.27 26.77
CA ASP A 79 0.05 -6.35 27.41
C ASP A 79 0.70 -4.98 27.57
N THR A 80 1.84 -4.74 26.91
CA THR A 80 2.58 -3.47 26.90
C THR A 80 2.20 -2.57 25.72
N THR A 81 1.23 -2.96 24.90
CA THR A 81 0.79 -2.21 23.72
C THR A 81 -0.41 -1.34 24.07
N PRO A 82 -0.32 0.00 23.99
CA PRO A 82 -1.47 0.87 24.20
C PRO A 82 -2.52 0.68 23.10
N GLU A 83 -3.78 1.04 23.42
CA GLU A 83 -4.84 1.09 22.42
C GLU A 83 -4.44 1.98 21.24
N GLY A 84 -4.94 1.70 20.04
CA GLY A 84 -4.67 2.56 18.90
C GLY A 84 -5.30 2.06 17.61
N TYR A 85 -5.08 2.85 16.57
CA TYR A 85 -5.61 2.60 15.23
C TYR A 85 -4.47 2.33 14.27
N TYR A 86 -4.67 1.37 13.38
CA TYR A 86 -3.64 0.82 12.52
C TYR A 86 -4.09 0.78 11.07
N LYS A 87 -3.16 1.06 10.16
CA LYS A 87 -3.32 0.85 8.71
C LYS A 87 -2.04 0.27 8.13
N THR A 88 -2.19 -0.61 7.15
CA THR A 88 -1.09 -1.19 6.39
C THR A 88 -0.92 -0.46 5.06
N TYR A 89 0.33 -0.24 4.66
CA TYR A 89 0.71 0.47 3.44
C TYR A 89 1.74 -0.32 2.64
N ALA A 90 1.72 -0.14 1.32
CA ALA A 90 2.85 -0.44 0.43
C ALA A 90 3.38 0.85 -0.18
N PHE A 91 4.70 0.99 -0.21
CA PHE A 91 5.40 2.17 -0.72
C PHE A 91 6.06 1.90 -2.06
N ALA A 92 6.40 2.98 -2.75
CA ALA A 92 6.89 2.93 -4.13
C ALA A 92 8.31 2.39 -4.27
N ASP A 93 9.10 2.29 -3.21
CA ASP A 93 10.37 1.55 -3.19
C ASP A 93 10.19 0.04 -2.92
N GLY A 94 8.95 -0.41 -2.68
CA GLY A 94 8.60 -1.81 -2.44
C GLY A 94 8.53 -2.23 -0.98
N HIS A 95 8.83 -1.36 -0.01
CA HIS A 95 8.64 -1.71 1.40
C HIS A 95 7.16 -1.59 1.82
N THR A 96 6.86 -2.12 3.00
CA THR A 96 5.52 -2.05 3.60
C THR A 96 5.61 -1.62 5.05
N GLU A 97 4.69 -0.77 5.49
CA GLU A 97 4.61 -0.34 6.88
C GLU A 97 3.24 -0.66 7.47
N ILE A 98 3.21 -0.91 8.79
CA ILE A 98 2.01 -0.80 9.61
C ILE A 98 2.15 0.49 10.40
N LYS A 99 1.31 1.47 10.12
CA LYS A 99 1.32 2.77 10.81
C LYS A 99 0.29 2.75 11.93
N ARG A 100 0.68 3.27 13.09
CA ARG A 100 -0.19 3.46 14.27
C ARG A 100 -0.42 4.94 14.57
N PHE A 101 -1.65 5.30 14.91
CA PHE A 101 -2.02 6.56 15.54
C PHE A 101 -2.98 6.34 16.71
N ASP A 102 -3.07 7.32 17.60
CA ASP A 102 -4.02 7.29 18.72
C ASP A 102 -5.45 7.67 18.26
N ARG A 103 -5.58 8.44 17.17
CA ARG A 103 -6.87 8.85 16.60
C ARG A 103 -6.94 8.49 15.11
N PRO A 104 -8.10 8.03 14.60
CA PRO A 104 -8.28 7.74 13.17
C PRO A 104 -8.01 8.94 12.26
N ALA A 105 -8.37 10.15 12.70
CA ALA A 105 -8.21 11.38 11.90
C ALA A 105 -6.75 11.74 11.59
N ASP A 106 -5.78 11.22 12.36
CA ASP A 106 -4.36 11.52 12.15
C ASP A 106 -3.80 10.84 10.88
N PHE A 107 -4.47 9.80 10.36
CA PHE A 107 -4.09 9.16 9.11
C PHE A 107 -4.24 10.08 7.90
N GLU A 108 -5.32 10.86 7.83
CA GLU A 108 -5.60 11.69 6.65
C GLU A 108 -4.49 12.72 6.41
N ALA A 109 -4.05 13.40 7.49
CA ALA A 109 -2.96 14.35 7.42
C ALA A 109 -1.63 13.69 7.00
N TRP A 110 -1.32 12.52 7.58
CA TRP A 110 -0.08 11.80 7.29
C TRP A 110 -0.02 11.22 5.88
N GLU A 111 -1.17 10.77 5.35
CA GLU A 111 -1.30 10.24 4.00
C GLU A 111 -1.23 11.35 2.95
N ARG A 112 -1.80 12.52 3.21
CA ARG A 112 -1.77 13.66 2.28
C ARG A 112 -0.33 14.02 1.86
N ASP A 113 0.59 14.06 2.83
CA ASP A 113 2.01 14.35 2.58
C ASP A 113 2.73 13.25 1.77
N ARG A 114 2.16 12.05 1.70
CA ARG A 114 2.73 10.84 1.06
C ARG A 114 2.04 10.44 -0.23
N MET A 115 0.95 11.13 -0.55
CA MET A 115 0.23 11.06 -1.83
C MET A 115 0.39 12.35 -2.64
N ALA A 116 1.26 13.27 -2.20
CA ALA A 116 1.66 14.44 -2.97
C ALA A 116 2.63 14.00 -4.08
N PHE A 117 2.09 13.35 -5.11
CA PHE A 117 2.85 12.98 -6.29
C PHE A 117 3.05 14.21 -7.18
N THR A 118 4.26 14.37 -7.71
CA THR A 118 4.48 15.31 -8.82
C THR A 118 3.93 14.66 -10.08
N ASP A 119 2.68 14.93 -10.41
CA ASP A 119 2.18 14.71 -11.77
C ASP A 119 2.97 15.65 -12.69
N SER A 120 3.91 15.09 -13.44
CA SER A 120 4.39 15.78 -14.64
C SER A 120 3.32 15.59 -15.73
N PRO A 121 2.84 16.67 -16.37
CA PRO A 121 1.80 16.63 -17.39
C PRO A 121 2.18 15.80 -18.62
#